data_AF-A0A2V2XY30-F1
#
_entry.id   AF-A0A2V2XY30-F1
#
_cell.length_a   1.000
_cell.length_b   1.000
_cell.length_c   1.000
_cell.angle_alpha   90.00
_cell.angle_beta   90.00
_cell.angle_gamma   90.00
#
_symmetry.space_group_name_H-M   'P 1'
#
loop_
_entity.id
_entity.type
_entity.pdbx_description
1 polymer ?
#
loop_
_entity_poly.entity_id
_entity_poly.type
_entity_poly.pdbx_seq_one_letter_code
_entity_poly.pdbx_strand_id
1 'polypeptide(L)' 'MPFSMLGVNAKGHSGWRTYRCSICATTLLVGDVTIYFCPRCSQTRQARFCSACARRTHHRCPYCGTDLRIYI' A
#
# COMPACT_ATOMS: atom_id res chain seq x y z
N MET A 1 -36.45 21.61 -24.65
CA MET A 1 -36.04 20.37 -23.94
C MET A 1 -34.65 20.61 -23.36
N PRO A 2 -34.46 20.79 -22.05
CA PRO A 2 -33.11 20.88 -21.52
C PRO A 2 -32.58 19.47 -21.25
N PHE A 3 -31.52 19.09 -21.96
CA PHE A 3 -30.71 17.91 -21.66
C PHE A 3 -30.01 18.15 -20.32
N SER A 4 -30.55 17.57 -19.26
CA SER A 4 -29.92 17.55 -17.95
C SER A 4 -28.67 16.67 -18.03
N MET A 5 -27.48 17.26 -17.88
CA MET A 5 -26.21 16.53 -17.75
C MET A 5 -26.15 15.85 -16.37
N LEU A 6 -26.92 14.78 -16.21
CA LEU A 6 -26.81 13.84 -15.10
C LEU A 6 -25.51 13.05 -15.27
N GLY A 7 -24.40 13.51 -14.67
CA GLY A 7 -23.17 12.72 -14.68
C GLY A 7 -21.87 13.41 -14.27
N VAL A 8 -21.84 14.73 -14.11
CA VAL A 8 -20.61 15.44 -13.66
C VAL A 8 -20.27 15.20 -12.18
N ASN A 9 -21.17 14.53 -11.45
CA ASN A 9 -20.97 14.09 -10.07
C ASN A 9 -20.49 12.64 -9.99
N ALA A 10 -19.74 12.13 -10.97
CA ALA A 10 -18.89 10.96 -10.74
C ALA A 10 -17.86 11.38 -9.69
N LYS A 11 -18.25 11.26 -8.42
CA LYS A 11 -17.46 11.66 -7.25
C LYS A 11 -16.12 10.97 -7.35
N GLY A 12 -15.13 11.80 -7.69
CA GLY A 12 -13.69 11.67 -7.54
C GLY A 12 -13.13 10.27 -7.56
N HIS A 13 -12.24 10.00 -8.52
CA HIS A 13 -11.14 9.07 -8.32
C HIS A 13 -10.59 9.26 -6.90
N SER A 14 -10.96 8.36 -6.00
CA SER A 14 -10.39 8.30 -4.68
C SER A 14 -8.90 8.06 -4.94
N GLY A 15 -8.07 9.09 -4.73
CA GLY A 15 -6.61 9.05 -4.87
C GLY A 15 -5.92 8.15 -3.85
N TRP A 16 -6.55 7.03 -3.52
CA TRP A 16 -6.10 6.06 -2.54
C TRP A 16 -5.20 5.10 -3.28
N ARG A 17 -3.89 5.32 -3.13
CA ARG A 17 -2.88 4.43 -3.68
C ARG A 17 -2.97 3.10 -2.93
N THR A 18 -3.37 2.05 -3.63
CA THR A 18 -3.39 0.70 -3.05
C THR A 18 -2.07 -0.01 -3.31
N TYR A 19 -1.53 -0.67 -2.29
CA TYR A 19 -0.38 -1.55 -2.40
C TYR A 19 -0.77 -2.99 -2.08
N ARG A 20 0.10 -3.95 -2.39
CA ARG A 20 -0.06 -5.34 -1.97
C ARG A 20 1.08 -5.74 -1.05
N CYS A 21 0.76 -6.52 -0.03
CA CYS A 21 1.76 -7.14 0.82
C CYS A 21 2.54 -8.20 0.02
N SER A 22 3.87 -8.15 0.05
CA SER A 22 4.72 -9.11 -0.68
C SER A 22 4.71 -10.52 -0.09
N ILE A 23 4.17 -10.71 1.12
CA ILE A 23 4.13 -12.01 1.81
C ILE A 23 2.75 -12.63 1.71
N CYS A 24 1.70 -11.90 2.10
CA CYS A 24 0.33 -12.43 2.18
C CYS A 24 -0.58 -11.97 1.03
N ALA A 25 -0.05 -11.18 0.08
CA ALA A 25 -0.80 -10.61 -1.04
C ALA A 25 -2.01 -9.73 -0.68
N THR A 26 -2.25 -9.46 0.61
CA THR A 26 -3.34 -8.58 1.08
C THR A 26 -3.19 -7.18 0.51
N THR A 27 -4.32 -6.60 0.06
CA THR A 27 -4.40 -5.23 -0.40
C THR A 27 -4.31 -4.27 0.79
N LEU A 28 -3.42 -3.28 0.67
CA LEU A 28 -3.12 -2.27 1.67
C LEU A 28 -3.52 -0.91 1.11
N LEU A 29 -4.45 -0.24 1.77
CA LEU A 29 -4.93 1.07 1.38
C LEU A 29 -4.10 2.13 2.12
N VAL A 30 -3.38 2.98 1.38
CA VAL A 30 -2.58 4.06 1.98
C VAL A 30 -3.50 5.02 2.74
N GLY A 31 -3.22 5.24 4.03
CA GLY A 31 -4.00 6.10 4.92
C GLY A 31 -4.95 5.35 5.86
N ASP A 32 -5.35 4.12 5.52
CA ASP A 32 -6.23 3.28 6.36
C ASP A 32 -5.42 2.32 7.24
N VAL A 33 -4.32 1.79 6.68
CA VAL A 33 -3.45 0.83 7.38
C VAL A 33 -2.00 1.28 7.39
N THR A 34 -1.27 0.93 8.46
CA THR A 34 0.17 1.12 8.54
C THR A 34 0.88 0.19 7.55
N ILE A 35 1.52 0.78 6.54
CA ILE A 35 2.29 0.06 5.53
C ILE A 35 3.76 0.12 5.91
N TYR A 36 4.42 -1.04 5.91
CA TYR A 36 5.86 -1.13 6.07
C TYR A 36 6.50 -1.35 4.71
N PHE A 37 7.64 -0.73 4.44
CA PHE A 37 8.38 -0.94 3.20
C PHE A 37 9.87 -1.12 3.49
N CYS A 38 10.53 -1.89 2.63
CA CYS A 38 11.98 -2.01 2.68
C CYS A 38 12.61 -0.91 1.80
N PRO A 39 13.50 -0.03 2.31
CA PRO A 39 14.10 1.04 1.52
C PRO A 39 14.97 0.53 0.36
N ARG A 40 15.51 -0.70 0.46
CA ARG A 40 16.32 -1.32 -0.59
C ARG A 40 15.50 -2.11 -1.61
N CYS A 41 14.50 -2.86 -1.14
CA CYS A 41 13.73 -3.78 -1.99
C CYS A 41 12.41 -3.19 -2.50
N SER A 42 11.99 -2.01 -2.02
CA SER A 42 10.75 -1.36 -2.48
C SER A 42 10.83 -0.93 -3.94
N GLN A 43 12.00 -0.52 -4.42
CA GLN A 43 12.20 -0.13 -5.82
C GLN A 43 12.29 -1.34 -6.76
N THR A 44 12.96 -2.41 -6.34
CA THR A 44 13.20 -3.59 -7.19
C THR A 44 12.06 -4.59 -7.18
N ARG A 45 11.46 -4.85 -6.02
CA ARG A 45 10.45 -5.90 -5.83
C ARG A 45 9.12 -5.39 -5.29
N GLN A 46 8.97 -4.08 -5.18
CA GLN A 46 7.78 -3.47 -4.58
C GLN A 46 7.51 -4.02 -3.16
N ALA A 47 8.59 -4.36 -2.44
CA ALA A 47 8.56 -5.00 -1.13
C ALA A 47 7.91 -4.08 -0.08
N ARG A 48 6.59 -4.23 0.03
CA ARG A 48 5.72 -3.60 1.01
C ARG A 48 5.05 -4.70 1.82
N PHE A 49 4.81 -4.44 3.09
CA PHE A 49 4.35 -5.41 4.05
C PHE A 49 3.25 -4.79 4.92
N CYS A 50 2.26 -5.60 5.25
CA CYS A 50 1.26 -5.23 6.24
C CYS A 50 1.87 -5.27 7.65
N SER A 51 1.23 -4.61 8.61
CA SER A 51 1.65 -4.61 10.01
C SER A 51 1.78 -6.03 10.60
N ALA A 52 0.88 -6.95 10.26
CA ALA A 52 0.92 -8.34 10.72
C ALA A 52 2.16 -9.09 10.20
N CYS A 53 2.45 -9.01 8.91
CA CYS A 53 3.63 -9.63 8.32
C CYS A 53 4.92 -8.96 8.81
N ALA A 54 4.93 -7.64 8.95
CA ALA A 54 6.08 -6.92 9.49
C ALA A 54 6.36 -7.32 10.94
N ARG A 55 5.35 -7.58 11.78
CA ARG A 55 5.55 -8.12 13.13
C ARG A 55 6.09 -9.54 13.09
N ARG A 56 5.56 -10.40 12.21
CA ARG A 56 6.03 -11.79 12.04
C ARG A 56 7.49 -11.87 11.62
N THR A 57 7.99 -10.92 10.83
CA THR A 57 9.39 -10.86 10.42
C THR A 57 10.26 -9.99 11.35
N HIS A 58 9.78 -9.66 12.55
CA HIS A 58 10.49 -8.80 13.52
C HIS A 58 10.96 -7.47 12.91
N HIS A 59 10.12 -6.89 12.06
CA HIS A 59 10.39 -5.65 11.33
C HIS A 59 11.62 -5.72 10.41
N ARG A 60 12.04 -6.92 10.00
CA ARG A 60 13.10 -7.12 9.01
C ARG A 60 12.54 -7.57 7.67
N CYS A 61 13.21 -7.12 6.60
CA CYS A 61 12.91 -7.53 5.25
C CYS A 61 13.35 -8.99 5.03
N PRO A 62 12.46 -9.90 4.59
CA PRO A 62 12.81 -11.30 4.35
C PRO A 62 13.80 -11.50 3.20
N TYR A 63 13.96 -10.50 2.32
CA TYR A 63 14.82 -10.61 1.14
C TYR A 63 16.27 -10.16 1.39
N CYS A 64 16.47 -9.16 2.26
CA CYS A 64 17.78 -8.52 2.43
C CYS A 64 18.16 -8.30 3.90
N GLY A 65 17.33 -8.72 4.85
CA GLY A 65 17.56 -8.57 6.29
C GLY A 65 17.53 -7.14 6.83
N THR A 66 17.34 -6.13 5.97
CA THR A 66 17.30 -4.71 6.38
C THR A 66 16.01 -4.40 7.16
N ASP A 67 16.09 -3.54 8.17
CA ASP A 67 14.93 -3.06 8.90
C ASP A 67 13.91 -2.33 8.00
N LEU A 68 12.64 -2.64 8.23
CA LEU A 68 11.49 -2.10 7.54
C LEU A 68 11.18 -0.70 8.09
N ARG A 69 10.86 0.23 7.19
CA ARG A 69 10.42 1.59 7.56
C ARG A 69 8.92 1.72 7.35
N ILE A 70 8.28 2.56 8.14
CA ILE A 70 6.87 2.87 7.98
C ILE A 70 6.73 3.83 6.80
N TYR A 71 5.81 3.51 5.88
CA TYR A 71 5.38 4.40 4.82
C TYR A 71 4.33 5.35 5.41
N ILE A 72 4.73 6.60 5.60
CA ILE A 72 3.88 7.72 6.04
C ILE A 72 3.39 8.50 4.84
#